data_AF-A0ABD2J1L4-F1
#
_entry.id   AF-A0ABD2J1L4-F1
#
_cell.length_a   1.000
_cell.length_b   1.000
_cell.length_c   1.000
_cell.angle_alpha   90.00
_cell.angle_beta   90.00
_cell.angle_gamma   90.00
#
_symmetry.space_group_name_H-M   'P 1'
#
loop_
_entity.id
_entity.type
_entity.pdbx_description
1 polymer ?
#
loop_
_entity_poly.entity_id
_entity_poly.type
_entity_poly.pdbx_seq_one_letter_code
_entity_poly.pdbx_strand_id
1 'polypeptide(L)'
;MTELEQLQKKNSENGNDGEKMKTAKPDILADRMELLLNTADFADAQFLVGQNDKKELLHANRAILSTSSDVFEAMFQKEATKNANGTIATAENEDCPVLVPDVSAEAFKVMLCFIYSDDLSELNGQNAAEVLYAALKFNVIGLVKACAAFPISQLSNVFASLSIARFKDP
;
A
#
# COMPACT_ATOMS: atom_id res chain seq x y z
N MET A 1 39.19 -34.19 42.34
CA MET A 1 37.95 -34.60 41.64
C MET A 1 36.82 -33.72 42.17
N THR A 2 36.98 -32.40 42.18
CA THR A 2 36.83 -31.42 41.08
C THR A 2 35.35 -31.19 40.76
N GLU A 3 34.84 -30.05 41.23
CA GLU A 3 33.47 -29.51 41.06
C GLU A 3 33.03 -29.33 39.59
N LEU A 4 33.86 -29.73 38.62
CA LEU A 4 33.61 -29.66 37.18
C LEU A 4 32.77 -30.83 36.64
N GLU A 5 32.65 -31.95 37.35
CA GLU A 5 31.88 -33.12 36.88
C GLU A 5 30.38 -33.07 37.26
N GLN A 6 29.97 -32.19 38.18
CA GLN A 6 28.55 -32.02 38.54
C GLN A 6 27.83 -30.97 37.68
N LEU A 7 28.56 -30.12 36.95
CA LEU A 7 27.99 -29.14 36.01
C LEU A 7 27.69 -29.72 34.62
N GLN A 8 28.20 -30.91 34.29
CA GLN A 8 27.93 -31.56 33.00
C GLN A 8 26.71 -32.48 33.00
N LYS A 9 26.15 -32.83 34.17
CA LYS A 9 25.01 -33.76 34.27
C LYS A 9 23.63 -33.10 34.41
N LYS A 10 23.55 -31.76 34.37
CA LYS A 10 22.29 -31.02 34.45
C LYS A 10 21.78 -30.44 33.12
N ASN A 11 22.52 -30.66 32.02
CA ASN A 11 22.16 -30.15 30.69
C ASN A 11 21.63 -31.22 29.72
N SER A 12 21.26 -32.40 30.22
CA SER A 12 20.62 -33.44 29.42
C SER A 12 19.30 -33.81 30.09
N GLU A 13 18.27 -32.99 29.84
CA GLU A 13 16.83 -33.29 29.91
C GLU A 13 16.06 -31.96 29.86
N ASN A 14 15.82 -31.49 28.64
CA ASN A 14 14.58 -30.79 28.30
C ASN A 14 14.48 -30.76 26.77
N GLY A 15 13.94 -31.85 26.22
CA GLY A 15 13.25 -31.78 24.94
C GLY A 15 11.92 -31.08 25.20
N ASN A 16 11.70 -29.96 24.54
CA ASN A 16 10.36 -29.46 24.28
C ASN A 16 10.35 -28.79 22.91
N ASP A 17 9.89 -29.58 21.96
CA ASP A 17 9.16 -29.27 20.74
C ASP A 17 8.48 -27.88 20.79
N GLY A 18 8.83 -26.99 19.86
CA GLY A 18 8.14 -25.70 19.72
C GLY A 18 8.94 -24.69 18.90
N GLU A 19 8.44 -24.43 17.70
CA GLU A 19 8.78 -23.27 16.85
C GLU A 19 10.26 -23.02 16.51
N LYS A 20 10.67 -23.55 15.35
CA LYS A 20 11.67 -22.84 14.54
C LYS A 20 11.05 -21.50 14.10
N MET A 21 11.25 -20.46 14.92
CA MET A 21 11.21 -19.08 14.48
C MET A 21 12.25 -18.95 13.36
N LYS A 22 11.78 -19.01 12.11
CA LYS A 22 12.59 -18.60 10.96
C LYS A 22 12.80 -17.10 11.14
N THR A 23 13.98 -16.70 11.60
CA THR A 23 14.41 -15.32 11.51
C THR A 23 14.50 -14.97 10.02
N ALA A 24 13.44 -14.36 9.50
CA ALA A 24 13.43 -13.81 8.15
C ALA A 24 14.52 -12.75 8.08
N LYS A 25 15.37 -12.83 7.07
CA LYS A 25 16.30 -11.75 6.73
C LYS A 25 15.46 -10.48 6.50
N PRO A 26 15.86 -9.30 7.02
CA PRO A 26 15.16 -8.07 6.69
C PRO A 26 15.08 -7.95 5.17
N ASP A 27 13.89 -7.66 4.65
CA ASP A 27 13.71 -7.50 3.21
C ASP A 27 14.28 -6.14 2.81
N ILE A 28 15.58 -6.15 2.56
CA ILE A 28 16.37 -4.97 2.18
C ILE A 28 15.77 -4.28 0.95
N LEU A 29 15.02 -4.98 0.09
CA LEU A 29 14.37 -4.36 -1.06
C LEU A 29 13.13 -3.57 -0.64
N ALA A 30 12.27 -4.16 0.20
CA ALA A 30 11.10 -3.49 0.75
C ALA A 30 11.48 -2.21 1.49
N ASP A 31 12.50 -2.26 2.37
CA ASP A 31 13.01 -1.10 3.11
C ASP A 31 13.47 0.03 2.17
N ARG A 32 14.14 -0.34 1.05
CA ARG A 32 14.62 0.62 0.06
C ARG A 32 13.50 1.26 -0.75
N MET A 33 12.45 0.50 -1.06
CA MET A 33 11.28 1.02 -1.78
C MET A 33 10.43 1.90 -0.86
N GLU A 34 10.27 1.54 0.41
CA GLU A 34 9.60 2.39 1.39
C GLU A 34 10.36 3.72 1.57
N LEU A 35 11.70 3.67 1.64
CA LEU A 35 12.51 4.89 1.65
C LEU A 35 12.26 5.76 0.42
N LEU A 36 12.21 5.17 -0.78
CA LEU A 36 11.93 5.89 -2.03
C LEU A 36 10.56 6.58 -2.00
N LEU A 37 9.53 5.91 -1.48
CA LEU A 37 8.20 6.49 -1.31
C LEU A 37 8.22 7.66 -0.32
N ASN A 38 8.91 7.49 0.81
CA ASN A 38 8.97 8.48 1.89
C ASN A 38 9.79 9.72 1.55
N THR A 39 10.89 9.57 0.79
CA THR A 39 11.70 10.72 0.35
C THR A 39 11.09 11.44 -0.84
N ALA A 40 10.16 10.79 -1.56
CA ALA A 40 9.63 11.24 -2.84
C ALA A 40 10.72 11.51 -3.89
N ASP A 41 11.87 10.83 -3.77
CA ASP A 41 12.95 10.96 -4.73
C ASP A 41 12.48 10.44 -6.10
N PHE A 42 12.86 11.15 -7.16
CA PHE A 42 12.47 10.84 -8.54
C PHE A 42 10.95 10.78 -8.78
N ALA A 43 10.13 11.34 -7.87
CA ALA A 43 8.69 11.40 -8.07
C ALA A 43 8.37 12.25 -9.30
N ASP A 44 7.69 11.63 -10.25
CA ASP A 44 7.25 12.20 -11.52
C ASP A 44 5.72 12.21 -11.65
N ALA A 45 5.00 11.78 -10.60
CA ALA A 45 3.56 11.89 -10.48
C ALA A 45 3.16 12.57 -9.17
N GLN A 46 2.14 13.41 -9.25
CA GLN A 46 1.52 14.06 -8.11
C GLN A 46 0.02 13.73 -8.08
N PHE A 47 -0.52 13.50 -6.89
CA PHE A 47 -1.92 13.17 -6.66
C PHE A 47 -2.50 14.10 -5.61
N LEU A 48 -3.61 14.77 -5.92
CA LEU A 48 -4.38 15.51 -4.93
C LEU A 48 -5.55 14.64 -4.48
N VAL A 49 -5.38 14.00 -3.32
CA VAL A 49 -6.27 12.96 -2.81
C VAL A 49 -7.10 13.47 -1.65
N GLY A 50 -8.38 13.10 -1.60
CA GLY A 50 -9.26 13.41 -0.49
C GLY A 50 -10.43 14.31 -0.85
N GLN A 51 -11.39 14.39 0.06
CA GLN A 51 -12.67 15.07 -0.17
C GLN A 51 -12.75 16.39 0.62
N ASN A 52 -13.37 17.40 0.00
CA ASN A 52 -13.60 18.73 0.60
C ASN A 52 -12.31 19.35 1.12
N ASP A 53 -12.28 19.72 2.41
CA ASP A 53 -11.15 20.39 3.07
C ASP A 53 -10.05 19.42 3.53
N LYS A 54 -10.23 18.10 3.37
CA LYS A 54 -9.26 17.07 3.75
C LYS A 54 -8.51 16.55 2.53
N LYS A 55 -7.94 17.45 1.74
CA LYS A 55 -7.12 17.11 0.56
C LYS A 55 -5.65 17.11 0.92
N GLU A 56 -4.93 16.13 0.42
CA GLU A 56 -3.48 16.00 0.57
C GLU A 56 -2.82 15.79 -0.79
N LEU A 57 -1.69 16.47 -0.99
CA LEU A 57 -0.85 16.30 -2.16
C LEU A 57 0.17 15.20 -1.88
N LEU A 58 0.09 14.11 -2.63
CA LEU A 58 0.96 12.94 -2.51
C LEU A 58 1.83 12.81 -3.76
N HIS A 59 3.09 12.42 -3.57
CA HIS A 59 4.07 12.23 -4.62
C HIS A 59 4.34 10.74 -4.81
N ALA A 60 4.53 10.30 -6.06
CA ALA A 60 4.83 8.91 -6.38
C ALA A 60 5.58 8.79 -7.71
N ASN A 61 6.06 7.59 -8.01
CA ASN A 61 6.78 7.28 -9.25
C ASN A 61 5.87 6.56 -10.25
N ARG A 62 5.66 7.14 -11.43
CA ARG A 62 4.84 6.60 -12.52
C ARG A 62 5.24 5.19 -12.90
N ALA A 63 6.55 4.90 -12.94
CA ALA A 63 7.07 3.58 -13.29
C ALA A 63 6.56 2.49 -12.33
N ILE A 64 6.64 2.73 -11.02
CA ILE A 64 6.24 1.77 -9.98
C ILE A 64 4.71 1.60 -9.96
N LEU A 65 3.98 2.71 -10.13
CA LEU A 65 2.52 2.68 -10.21
C LEU A 65 2.03 1.91 -11.45
N SER A 66 2.64 2.14 -12.60
CA SER A 66 2.27 1.48 -13.87
C SER A 66 2.51 -0.02 -13.83
N THR A 67 3.58 -0.48 -13.18
CA THR A 67 3.83 -1.93 -13.03
C THR A 67 2.84 -2.63 -12.12
N SER A 68 2.18 -1.88 -11.24
CA SER A 68 1.31 -2.40 -10.20
C SER A 68 -0.19 -2.25 -10.51
N SER A 69 -0.52 -1.46 -11.53
CA SER A 69 -1.89 -1.09 -11.90
C SER A 69 -1.98 -0.75 -13.39
N ASP A 70 -2.86 -1.46 -14.09
CA ASP A 70 -3.24 -1.16 -15.47
C ASP A 70 -3.98 0.18 -15.60
N VAL A 71 -4.71 0.59 -14.56
CA VAL A 71 -5.38 1.90 -14.50
C VAL A 71 -4.35 3.03 -14.49
N PHE A 72 -3.32 2.92 -13.65
CA PHE A 72 -2.23 3.90 -13.63
C PHE A 72 -1.45 3.90 -14.95
N GLU A 73 -1.10 2.72 -15.48
CA GLU A 73 -0.44 2.60 -16.78
C GLU A 73 -1.23 3.32 -17.89
N ALA A 74 -2.52 3.02 -18.03
CA ALA A 74 -3.37 3.62 -19.04
C ALA A 74 -3.56 5.14 -18.81
N MET A 75 -3.59 5.59 -17.55
CA MET A 75 -3.67 7.01 -17.22
C MET A 75 -2.44 7.78 -17.71
N PHE A 76 -1.24 7.28 -17.40
CA PHE A 76 0.01 7.95 -17.77
C PHE A 76 0.32 7.85 -19.27
N GLN A 77 -0.05 6.75 -19.94
CA GLN A 77 0.09 6.63 -21.39
C GLN A 77 -0.79 7.65 -22.14
N LYS A 78 -2.03 7.87 -21.66
CA LYS A 78 -2.93 8.88 -22.24
C LYS A 78 -2.36 10.28 -22.07
N GLU A 79 -1.76 10.57 -20.93
CA GLU A 79 -1.09 11.85 -20.65
C GLU A 79 0.09 12.07 -21.61
N ALA A 80 0.98 11.09 -21.75
CA ALA A 80 2.10 11.15 -22.68
C ALA A 80 1.66 11.34 -24.14
N THR A 81 0.57 10.69 -24.55
CA THR A 81 0.03 10.79 -25.92
C THR A 81 -0.61 12.16 -26.18
N LYS A 82 -1.29 12.75 -25.18
CA LYS A 82 -1.82 14.12 -25.29
C LYS A 82 -0.70 15.14 -25.48
N ASN A 83 0.41 14.95 -24.77
CA ASN A 83 1.59 15.80 -24.89
C ASN A 83 2.26 15.66 -26.27
N ALA A 84 2.23 14.47 -26.88
CA ALA A 84 2.79 14.22 -28.21
C ALA A 84 1.96 14.77 -29.38
N ASN A 85 0.63 14.85 -29.26
CA ASN A 85 -0.26 15.23 -30.36
C ASN A 85 -0.50 16.75 -30.53
N GLY A 86 0.22 17.60 -29.80
CA GLY A 86 0.28 19.05 -30.06
C GLY A 86 -1.00 19.85 -29.79
N THR A 87 -2.06 19.24 -29.25
CA THR A 87 -3.18 19.98 -28.66
C THR A 87 -2.72 20.57 -27.34
N ILE A 88 -2.10 21.75 -27.41
CA ILE A 88 -1.77 22.66 -26.30
C ILE A 88 -1.49 21.88 -25.00
N ALA A 89 -0.29 21.33 -24.90
CA ALA A 89 0.39 21.37 -23.62
C ALA A 89 0.56 22.85 -23.29
N THR A 90 -0.48 23.47 -22.75
CA THR A 90 -0.24 24.58 -21.83
C THR A 90 0.75 24.01 -20.82
N ALA A 91 1.77 24.79 -20.46
CA ALA A 91 2.79 24.45 -19.47
C ALA A 91 2.20 24.31 -18.04
N GLU A 92 0.97 23.83 -17.96
CA GLU A 92 0.07 23.71 -16.83
C GLU A 92 -0.17 22.23 -16.50
N ASN A 93 0.30 21.26 -17.30
CA ASN A 93 -0.06 19.83 -17.14
C ASN A 93 1.04 18.93 -16.56
N GLU A 94 2.32 19.32 -16.57
CA GLU A 94 3.37 18.55 -15.88
C GLU A 94 3.33 18.77 -14.35
N ASP A 95 2.83 19.94 -13.92
CA ASP A 95 2.71 20.34 -12.51
C ASP A 95 1.27 20.19 -11.96
N CYS A 96 0.32 19.66 -12.74
CA CYS A 96 -1.06 19.52 -12.29
C CYS A 96 -1.27 18.14 -11.65
N PRO A 97 -1.61 18.07 -10.36
CA PRO A 97 -1.80 16.79 -9.70
C PRO A 97 -3.05 16.08 -10.20
N VAL A 98 -2.96 14.76 -10.30
CA VAL A 98 -4.09 13.88 -10.60
C VAL A 98 -5.09 13.97 -9.45
N LEU A 99 -6.31 14.39 -9.76
CA LEU A 99 -7.36 14.56 -8.76
C LEU A 99 -7.99 13.21 -8.40
N VAL A 100 -7.96 12.87 -7.11
CA VAL A 100 -8.62 11.67 -6.55
C VAL A 100 -9.56 12.10 -5.43
N PRO A 101 -10.71 12.74 -5.75
CA PRO A 101 -11.60 13.31 -4.75
C PRO A 101 -12.43 12.28 -3.99
N ASP A 102 -12.43 11.04 -4.47
CA ASP A 102 -13.32 9.98 -4.05
C ASP A 102 -12.69 8.91 -3.16
N VAL A 103 -11.39 9.05 -2.87
CA VAL A 103 -10.60 8.21 -1.96
C VAL A 103 -10.02 9.10 -0.88
N SER A 104 -9.99 8.62 0.37
CA SER A 104 -9.33 9.35 1.46
C SER A 104 -7.80 9.31 1.31
N ALA A 105 -7.13 10.34 1.80
CA ALA A 105 -5.67 10.38 1.76
C ALA A 105 -5.04 9.20 2.52
N GLU A 106 -5.64 8.79 3.64
CA GLU A 106 -5.20 7.62 4.42
C GLU A 106 -5.28 6.33 3.60
N ALA A 107 -6.44 6.04 3.00
CA ALA A 107 -6.61 4.82 2.21
C ALA A 107 -5.66 4.77 1.00
N PHE A 108 -5.41 5.92 0.36
CA PHE A 108 -4.47 6.01 -0.75
C PHE A 108 -3.02 5.80 -0.30
N LYS A 109 -2.61 6.31 0.88
CA LYS A 109 -1.28 6.04 1.46
C LYS A 109 -1.07 4.56 1.74
N VAL A 110 -2.06 3.88 2.32
CA VAL A 110 -1.99 2.41 2.53
C VAL A 110 -1.80 1.69 1.20
N MET A 111 -2.53 2.11 0.16
CA MET A 111 -2.35 1.54 -1.18
C MET A 111 -0.95 1.80 -1.75
N LEU A 112 -0.37 2.99 -1.54
CA LEU A 112 1.00 3.28 -1.95
C LEU A 112 2.02 2.43 -1.18
N CYS A 113 1.89 2.29 0.13
CA CYS A 113 2.76 1.41 0.92
C CYS A 113 2.72 -0.03 0.39
N PHE A 114 1.53 -0.54 0.10
CA PHE A 114 1.38 -1.86 -0.50
C PHE A 114 2.06 -1.96 -1.87
N ILE A 115 1.88 -0.97 -2.76
CA ILE A 115 2.51 -0.96 -4.08
C ILE A 115 4.04 -0.98 -4.00
N TYR A 116 4.63 -0.27 -3.03
CA TYR A 116 6.09 -0.13 -2.93
C TYR A 116 6.75 -1.28 -2.19
N SER A 117 6.15 -1.82 -1.14
CA SER A 117 6.79 -2.77 -0.23
C SER A 117 5.92 -3.96 0.20
N ASP A 118 4.75 -4.14 -0.40
CA ASP A 118 3.71 -5.09 0.06
C ASP A 118 3.33 -4.88 1.54
N ASP A 119 3.59 -3.69 2.10
CA ASP A 119 3.31 -3.39 3.50
C ASP A 119 1.81 -3.12 3.74
N LEU A 120 1.29 -3.78 4.77
CA LEU A 120 -0.10 -3.73 5.22
C LEU A 120 -0.20 -3.36 6.71
N SER A 121 0.89 -2.89 7.32
CA SER A 121 0.94 -2.50 8.74
C SER A 121 -0.14 -1.48 9.12
N GLU A 122 -0.45 -0.56 8.20
CA GLU A 122 -1.45 0.50 8.36
C GLU A 122 -2.88 0.07 7.99
N LEU A 123 -3.06 -1.13 7.41
CA LEU A 123 -4.39 -1.68 7.10
C LEU A 123 -5.08 -2.16 8.38
N ASN A 124 -6.22 -1.56 8.72
CA ASN A 124 -6.96 -1.88 9.93
C ASN A 124 -8.48 -1.89 9.69
N GLY A 125 -9.22 -2.30 10.72
CA GLY A 125 -10.67 -2.42 10.67
C GLY A 125 -11.46 -1.19 10.26
N GLN A 126 -10.90 -0.01 10.53
CA GLN A 126 -11.54 1.28 10.34
C GLN A 126 -11.35 1.82 8.93
N ASN A 127 -10.20 1.52 8.30
CA ASN A 127 -9.87 1.97 6.95
C ASN A 127 -10.02 0.87 5.88
N ALA A 128 -10.18 -0.40 6.25
CA ALA A 128 -10.22 -1.54 5.32
C ALA A 128 -11.24 -1.39 4.18
N ALA A 129 -12.41 -0.80 4.44
CA ALA A 129 -13.42 -0.57 3.42
C ALA A 129 -12.97 0.49 2.39
N GLU A 130 -12.34 1.58 2.86
CA GLU A 130 -11.84 2.64 1.99
C GLU A 130 -10.60 2.19 1.21
N VAL A 131 -9.71 1.41 1.84
CA VAL A 131 -8.55 0.80 1.18
C VAL A 131 -9.00 -0.18 0.10
N LEU A 132 -10.00 -1.02 0.39
CA LEU A 132 -10.57 -1.92 -0.62
C LEU A 132 -11.17 -1.13 -1.80
N TYR A 133 -11.88 -0.03 -1.52
CA TYR A 133 -12.42 0.83 -2.57
C TYR A 133 -11.29 1.42 -3.45
N ALA A 134 -10.22 1.93 -2.84
CA ALA A 134 -9.05 2.42 -3.56
C ALA A 134 -8.41 1.31 -4.41
N ALA A 135 -8.21 0.13 -3.83
CA ALA A 135 -7.62 -1.02 -4.50
C ALA A 135 -8.44 -1.46 -5.72
N LEU A 136 -9.77 -1.44 -5.63
CA LEU A 136 -10.65 -1.74 -6.76
C LEU A 136 -10.61 -0.64 -7.81
N LYS A 137 -10.68 0.63 -7.40
CA LYS A 137 -10.66 1.79 -8.30
C LYS A 137 -9.39 1.83 -9.16
N PHE A 138 -8.25 1.52 -8.57
CA PHE A 138 -6.95 1.48 -9.24
C PHE A 138 -6.51 0.06 -9.64
N ASN A 139 -7.39 -0.94 -9.51
CA ASN A 139 -7.13 -2.33 -9.89
C ASN A 139 -5.81 -2.93 -9.36
N VAL A 140 -5.50 -2.67 -8.09
CA VAL A 140 -4.34 -3.25 -7.40
C VAL A 140 -4.73 -4.62 -6.85
N ILE A 141 -4.67 -5.64 -7.71
CA ILE A 141 -5.22 -6.99 -7.43
C ILE A 141 -4.63 -7.61 -6.16
N GLY A 142 -3.34 -7.40 -5.88
CA GLY A 142 -2.69 -7.88 -4.65
C GLY A 142 -3.35 -7.33 -3.39
N LEU A 143 -3.61 -6.02 -3.37
CA LEU A 143 -4.25 -5.34 -2.25
C LEU A 143 -5.72 -5.73 -2.11
N VAL A 144 -6.44 -5.92 -3.23
CA VAL A 144 -7.83 -6.42 -3.20
C VAL A 144 -7.88 -7.79 -2.51
N LYS A 145 -6.95 -8.69 -2.82
CA LYS A 145 -6.86 -10.02 -2.18
C LYS A 145 -6.51 -9.91 -0.69
N ALA A 146 -5.58 -9.03 -0.34
CA ALA A 146 -5.22 -8.78 1.05
C ALA A 146 -6.41 -8.25 1.88
N CYS A 147 -7.16 -7.28 1.34
CA CYS A 147 -8.36 -6.76 1.97
C CYS A 147 -9.47 -7.82 2.07
N ALA A 148 -9.63 -8.68 1.06
CA ALA A 148 -10.62 -9.76 1.09
C ALA A 148 -10.27 -10.87 2.09
N ALA A 149 -8.98 -11.07 2.38
CA ALA A 149 -8.51 -11.99 3.40
C ALA A 149 -8.58 -11.39 4.82
N PHE A 150 -8.94 -10.11 4.96
CA PHE A 150 -8.99 -9.42 6.24
C PHE A 150 -10.11 -10.02 7.13
N PRO A 151 -9.81 -10.39 8.38
CA PRO A 151 -10.80 -11.04 9.25
C PRO A 151 -12.03 -10.15 9.49
N ILE A 152 -13.23 -10.69 9.28
CA ILE A 152 -14.50 -9.98 9.49
C ILE A 152 -14.61 -9.45 10.93
N SER A 153 -14.06 -10.16 11.92
CA SER A 153 -14.05 -9.74 13.32
C SER A 153 -13.23 -8.48 13.59
N GLN A 154 -12.32 -8.11 12.68
CA GLN A 154 -11.50 -6.92 12.77
C GLN A 154 -12.15 -5.73 12.06
N LEU A 155 -13.19 -5.92 11.24
CA LEU A 155 -13.88 -4.82 10.57
C LEU A 155 -14.73 -4.04 11.57
N SER A 156 -14.44 -2.75 11.76
CA SER A 156 -15.32 -1.88 12.55
C SER A 156 -16.55 -1.58 11.71
N ASN A 157 -17.69 -2.17 12.08
CA ASN A 157 -18.98 -2.03 11.39
C ASN A 157 -18.98 -2.53 9.92
N VAL A 158 -19.02 -3.85 9.76
CA VAL A 158 -19.33 -4.55 8.49
C VAL A 158 -20.55 -3.94 7.78
N PHE A 159 -21.54 -3.44 8.54
CA PHE A 159 -22.73 -2.77 8.01
C PHE A 159 -22.46 -1.40 7.36
N ALA A 160 -21.55 -0.58 7.91
CA ALA A 160 -21.20 0.72 7.31
C ALA A 160 -20.36 0.53 6.03
N SER A 161 -19.50 -0.50 6.02
CA SER A 161 -18.67 -0.87 4.88
C SER A 161 -19.50 -1.38 3.69
N LEU A 162 -20.56 -2.17 3.96
CA LEU A 162 -21.46 -2.68 2.90
C LEU A 162 -22.28 -1.56 2.25
N SER A 163 -22.63 -0.51 3.00
CA SER A 163 -23.36 0.65 2.45
C SER A 163 -22.54 1.49 1.49
N ILE A 164 -21.21 1.60 1.68
CA ILE A 164 -20.34 2.36 0.76
C ILE A 164 -20.18 1.63 -0.58
N ALA A 165 -20.05 0.30 -0.56
CA ALA A 165 -19.91 -0.51 -1.76
C ALA A 165 -21.16 -0.55 -2.65
N ARG A 166 -22.36 -0.40 -2.08
CA ARG A 166 -23.63 -0.42 -2.85
C ARG A 166 -24.13 0.93 -3.32
N PHE A 167 -23.62 2.05 -2.80
CA PHE A 167 -24.19 3.38 -3.10
C PHE A 167 -23.45 4.14 -4.20
N LYS A 168 -22.54 3.50 -4.94
CA LYS A 168 -21.69 4.18 -5.91
C LYS A 168 -21.64 3.53 -7.29
N ASP A 169 -22.78 2.97 -7.70
CA ASP A 169 -23.09 2.76 -9.11
C ASP A 169 -24.03 3.89 -9.58
N PRO A 170 -23.71 4.62 -10.67
CA PRO A 170 -24.54 5.69 -11.22
C PRO A 170 -25.87 5.20 -11.81
#